data_AF-A0A803LR44-F1
#
_entry.id   AF-A0A803LR44-F1
#
_cell.length_a   1.000
_cell.length_b   1.000
_cell.length_c   1.000
_cell.angle_alpha   90.00
_cell.angle_beta   90.00
_cell.angle_gamma   90.00
#
_symmetry.space_group_name_H-M   'P 1'
#
loop_
_entity.id
_entity.type
_entity.pdbx_description
1 polymer ?
#
loop_
_entity_poly.entity_id
_entity_poly.type
_entity_poly.pdbx_seq_one_letter_code
_entity_poly.pdbx_strand_id
1 'polypeptide(L)'
;MSKPSSVIKDDDSSVTFHLSFHLTIRDHRTDWELEVSQPIAGNYYPINLGIYLEDENKELSVLVDRAIGGSSIMDGQIELMLHRRLLHDDARGVGEVLNETVCALDDCKGSTIKGKYFFKIDPIGEGAKWRRSYSQEIYSPLIFAFAEQDGDDWMSSHVPTFTGLASSYSLPDNVAIITLQELDNGKVLLRLAHLYEIIKVTETSLSANQERAEMEKRRLAWKVENSSGKETKVSRGGPVDPVELVVELAPMEIRTFLVDLEYIKMFGA
;
A
#
# COMPACT_ATOMS: atom_id res chain seq x y z
N MET A 1 -29.73 -2.81 42.84
CA MET A 1 -28.50 -2.06 42.52
C MET A 1 -27.89 -2.70 41.29
N SER A 2 -28.22 -2.15 40.12
CA SER A 2 -27.75 -2.61 38.81
C SER A 2 -26.31 -2.14 38.60
N LYS A 3 -25.40 -3.08 38.33
CA LYS A 3 -24.08 -2.77 37.78
C LYS A 3 -24.28 -2.20 36.37
N PRO A 4 -23.70 -1.04 36.02
CA PRO A 4 -23.50 -0.70 34.62
C PRO A 4 -22.28 -1.49 34.11
N SER A 5 -22.57 -2.51 33.30
CA SER A 5 -21.63 -3.16 32.41
C SER A 5 -21.43 -2.26 31.19
N SER A 6 -20.35 -1.48 31.18
CA SER A 6 -19.80 -0.88 29.96
C SER A 6 -18.47 -1.57 29.67
N VAL A 7 -18.54 -2.68 28.93
CA VAL A 7 -17.39 -3.27 28.25
C VAL A 7 -17.04 -2.28 27.14
N ILE A 8 -15.97 -1.50 27.35
CA ILE A 8 -15.30 -0.77 26.28
C ILE A 8 -14.75 -1.85 25.36
N LYS A 9 -15.20 -1.85 24.10
CA LYS A 9 -14.83 -2.86 23.11
C LYS A 9 -13.37 -2.65 22.70
N ASP A 10 -12.69 -3.79 22.53
CA ASP A 10 -11.35 -3.94 21.99
C ASP A 10 -11.14 -3.07 20.75
N ASP A 11 -10.19 -2.13 20.81
CA ASP A 11 -10.00 -1.11 19.79
C ASP A 11 -9.44 -1.68 18.48
N ASP A 12 -10.04 -1.20 17.40
CA ASP A 12 -9.84 -1.62 16.02
C ASP A 12 -8.55 -1.00 15.45
N SER A 13 -7.42 -1.73 15.49
CA SER A 13 -6.16 -1.28 14.88
C SER A 13 -6.00 -1.84 13.48
N SER A 14 -5.71 -1.05 12.45
CA SER A 14 -5.58 -1.60 11.09
C SER A 14 -4.16 -1.52 10.52
N VAL A 15 -3.79 -2.58 9.80
CA VAL A 15 -2.44 -2.82 9.28
C VAL A 15 -2.49 -3.08 7.77
N THR A 16 -1.62 -2.43 6.99
CA THR A 16 -1.59 -2.60 5.53
C THR A 16 -0.80 -3.80 5.05
N PHE A 17 -1.40 -4.57 4.15
CA PHE A 17 -0.70 -5.51 3.26
C PHE A 17 -0.78 -5.01 1.81
N HIS A 18 0.28 -4.36 1.35
CA HIS A 18 0.56 -3.89 -0.01
C HIS A 18 -0.46 -2.95 -0.71
N LEU A 19 -1.77 -3.12 -0.53
CA LEU A 19 -2.83 -2.29 -1.12
C LEU A 19 -3.99 -1.97 -0.16
N SER A 20 -4.37 -2.84 0.77
CA SER A 20 -5.52 -2.64 1.67
C SER A 20 -5.10 -2.63 3.14
N PHE A 21 -5.81 -1.84 3.95
CA PHE A 21 -5.71 -1.87 5.41
C PHE A 21 -6.61 -2.98 5.94
N HIS A 22 -6.04 -3.84 6.78
CA HIS A 22 -6.74 -4.94 7.42
C HIS A 22 -6.91 -4.63 8.88
N LEU A 23 -8.13 -4.75 9.37
CA LEU A 23 -8.42 -4.62 10.77
C LEU A 23 -7.79 -5.78 11.57
N THR A 24 -7.09 -5.43 12.64
CA THR A 24 -6.43 -6.33 13.58
C THR A 24 -6.90 -6.02 15.01
N ILE A 25 -7.28 -7.08 15.71
CA ILE A 25 -7.72 -7.03 17.11
C ILE A 25 -6.65 -7.76 17.92
N ARG A 26 -6.16 -7.11 18.98
CA ARG A 26 -5.14 -7.64 19.86
C ARG A 26 -5.61 -8.95 20.51
N ASP A 27 -4.73 -9.94 20.56
CA ASP A 27 -4.98 -11.27 21.16
C ASP A 27 -6.20 -12.01 20.58
N HIS A 28 -6.57 -11.71 19.32
CA HIS A 28 -7.73 -12.30 18.68
C HIS A 28 -7.39 -12.91 17.30
N ARG A 29 -8.08 -13.99 16.94
CA ARG A 29 -8.03 -14.64 15.63
C ARG A 29 -9.45 -14.96 15.19
N THR A 30 -9.77 -14.67 13.93
CA THR A 30 -11.11 -14.88 13.37
C THR A 30 -11.44 -16.35 13.14
N ASP A 31 -10.42 -17.16 12.87
CA ASP A 31 -10.59 -18.50 12.32
C ASP A 31 -10.47 -19.61 13.38
N TRP A 32 -9.96 -19.29 14.57
CA TRP A 32 -9.81 -20.23 15.69
C TRP A 32 -9.75 -19.50 17.03
N GLU A 33 -10.06 -20.21 18.12
CA GLU A 33 -9.88 -19.70 19.49
C GLU A 33 -8.38 -19.64 19.84
N LEU A 34 -7.87 -18.43 20.07
CA LEU A 34 -6.46 -18.22 20.37
C LEU A 34 -6.14 -18.45 21.85
N GLU A 35 -5.25 -19.40 22.13
CA GLU A 35 -4.56 -19.47 23.42
C GLU A 35 -3.32 -18.56 23.41
N VAL A 36 -3.37 -17.48 24.18
CA VAL A 36 -2.31 -16.46 24.19
C VAL A 36 -1.05 -16.99 24.89
N SER A 37 -0.09 -17.46 24.10
CA SER A 37 1.22 -17.92 24.58
C SER A 37 2.32 -16.85 24.45
N GLN A 38 2.15 -15.90 23.53
CA GLN A 38 3.11 -14.84 23.22
C GLN A 38 2.37 -13.50 23.05
N PRO A 39 2.11 -12.77 24.16
CA PRO A 39 1.25 -11.59 24.16
C PRO A 39 1.82 -10.40 23.38
N ILE A 40 3.13 -10.40 23.11
CA ILE A 40 3.79 -9.34 22.32
C ILE A 40 4.01 -9.84 20.90
N ALA A 41 4.86 -10.87 20.74
CA ALA A 41 5.24 -11.36 19.41
C ALA A 41 4.05 -11.86 18.58
N GLY A 42 2.99 -12.37 19.22
CA GLY A 42 1.76 -12.80 18.53
C GLY A 42 0.95 -11.65 17.95
N ASN A 43 1.17 -10.41 18.38
CA ASN A 43 0.45 -9.22 17.92
C ASN A 43 1.28 -8.35 16.97
N TYR A 44 2.48 -8.80 16.57
CA TYR A 44 3.28 -8.10 15.57
C TYR A 44 2.82 -8.44 14.15
N TYR A 45 2.61 -7.40 13.35
CA TYR A 45 2.23 -7.51 11.94
C TYR A 45 3.24 -6.81 11.03
N PRO A 46 3.38 -7.27 9.77
CA PRO A 46 4.23 -6.59 8.79
C PRO A 46 3.57 -5.29 8.34
N ILE A 47 4.33 -4.20 8.42
CA ILE A 47 3.93 -2.85 8.02
C ILE A 47 4.73 -2.46 6.78
N ASN A 48 4.08 -2.40 5.62
CA ASN A 48 4.72 -1.99 4.36
C ASN A 48 4.39 -0.56 3.95
N LEU A 49 3.21 -0.07 4.30
CA LEU A 49 2.72 1.27 3.98
C LEU A 49 2.63 2.12 5.25
N GLY A 50 1.85 1.62 6.20
CA GLY A 50 1.64 2.25 7.49
C GLY A 50 0.70 1.46 8.39
N ILE A 51 0.53 1.99 9.59
CA ILE A 51 -0.36 1.52 10.64
C ILE A 51 -1.15 2.72 11.15
N TYR A 52 -2.41 2.54 11.49
CA TYR A 52 -3.17 3.60 12.15
C TYR A 52 -4.07 3.05 13.25
N LEU A 53 -4.39 3.95 14.17
CA LEU A 53 -5.39 3.78 15.22
C LEU A 53 -6.45 4.86 15.06
N GLU A 54 -7.67 4.55 15.43
CA GLU A 54 -8.78 5.50 15.46
C GLU A 54 -9.48 5.45 16.81
N ASP A 55 -9.91 6.62 17.29
CA ASP A 55 -10.86 6.76 18.39
C ASP A 55 -12.17 7.38 17.85
N GLU A 56 -13.10 7.74 18.74
CA GLU A 56 -14.38 8.33 18.34
C GLU A 56 -14.26 9.66 17.55
N ASN A 57 -13.12 10.36 17.63
CA ASN A 57 -12.95 11.73 17.13
C ASN A 57 -11.74 11.91 16.19
N LYS A 58 -10.73 11.05 16.29
CA LYS A 58 -9.38 11.24 15.73
C LYS A 58 -8.82 9.93 15.18
N GLU A 59 -7.98 10.08 14.17
CA GLU A 59 -7.16 9.01 13.62
C GLU A 59 -5.68 9.38 13.78
N LEU A 60 -4.88 8.51 14.39
CA LEU A 60 -3.42 8.60 14.41
C LEU A 60 -2.86 7.64 13.37
N SER A 61 -2.19 8.18 12.36
CA SER A 61 -1.59 7.40 11.28
C SER A 61 -0.07 7.51 11.27
N VAL A 62 0.61 6.39 11.05
CA VAL A 62 2.07 6.32 10.90
C VAL A 62 2.40 5.61 9.59
N LEU A 63 3.12 6.28 8.70
CA LEU A 63 3.65 5.73 7.45
C LEU A 63 5.15 5.42 7.59
N VAL A 64 5.58 4.40 6.85
CA VAL A 64 6.94 3.84 6.93
C VAL A 64 7.64 3.95 5.58
N ASP A 65 8.96 4.13 5.60
CA ASP A 65 9.79 4.17 4.37
C ASP A 65 10.21 2.77 3.88
N ARG A 66 9.94 1.72 4.67
CA ARG A 66 10.31 0.33 4.38
C ARG A 66 9.44 -0.66 5.15
N ALA A 67 9.52 -1.93 4.75
CA ALA A 67 8.91 -3.04 5.48
C ALA A 67 9.49 -3.16 6.89
N ILE A 68 8.64 -3.05 7.91
CA ILE A 68 9.01 -3.22 9.33
C ILE A 68 7.95 -4.02 10.08
N GLY A 69 8.27 -4.51 11.27
CA GLY A 69 7.27 -5.07 12.19
C GLY A 69 6.66 -3.96 13.03
N GLY A 70 5.35 -3.98 13.23
CA GLY A 70 4.64 -3.03 14.09
C GLY A 70 3.47 -3.67 14.82
N SER A 71 3.03 -3.03 15.90
CA SER A 71 1.92 -3.50 16.73
C SER A 71 1.27 -2.36 17.53
N SER A 72 0.12 -2.67 18.11
CA SER A 72 -0.52 -1.92 19.20
C SER A 72 -0.62 -2.85 20.41
N ILE A 73 0.33 -2.74 21.35
CA ILE A 73 0.41 -3.64 22.52
C ILE A 73 -0.45 -3.13 23.69
N MET A 74 -0.69 -1.82 23.74
CA MET A 74 -1.58 -1.15 24.68
C MET A 74 -2.49 -0.19 23.93
N ASP A 75 -3.67 0.04 24.48
CA ASP A 75 -4.67 0.91 23.86
C ASP A 75 -4.10 2.33 23.69
N GLY A 76 -4.32 2.93 22.52
CA GLY A 76 -3.76 4.24 22.15
C GLY A 76 -2.26 4.24 21.85
N GLN A 77 -1.59 3.08 21.77
CA GLN A 77 -0.16 3.00 21.46
C GLN A 77 0.09 2.37 20.08
N ILE A 78 0.98 2.97 19.30
CA ILE A 78 1.63 2.32 18.15
C ILE A 78 3.09 2.10 18.51
N GLU A 79 3.60 0.90 18.27
CA GLU A 79 5.03 0.60 18.32
C GLU A 79 5.53 0.00 17.01
N LEU A 80 6.77 0.33 16.67
CA LEU A 80 7.45 -0.11 15.46
C LEU A 80 8.83 -0.66 15.83
N MET A 81 9.13 -1.88 15.37
CA MET A 81 10.44 -2.50 15.54
C MET A 81 11.40 -1.97 14.48
N LEU A 82 12.24 -1.00 14.87
CA LEU A 82 13.08 -0.25 13.94
C LEU A 82 14.27 -1.06 13.45
N HIS A 83 14.94 -1.79 14.33
CA HIS A 83 16.13 -2.56 14.01
C HIS A 83 16.29 -3.74 14.98
N ARG A 84 16.96 -4.82 14.55
CA ARG A 84 17.12 -6.05 15.32
C ARG A 84 18.55 -6.53 15.22
N ARG A 85 19.07 -7.03 16.35
CA ARG A 85 20.35 -7.72 16.45
C ARG A 85 20.19 -8.90 17.40
N LEU A 86 20.52 -10.10 16.94
CA LEU A 86 20.40 -11.35 17.69
C LEU A 86 21.78 -11.98 17.86
N LEU A 87 22.02 -12.58 19.03
CA LEU A 87 23.26 -13.31 19.34
C LEU A 87 23.12 -14.82 19.13
N HIS A 88 21.92 -15.28 18.79
CA HIS A 88 21.58 -16.69 18.60
C HIS A 88 20.73 -16.87 17.35
N ASP A 89 20.96 -17.99 16.67
CA ASP A 89 20.19 -18.45 15.51
C ASP A 89 18.87 -19.06 16.01
N ASP A 90 17.82 -18.93 15.20
CA ASP A 90 16.48 -19.41 15.54
C ASP A 90 16.24 -20.89 15.15
N ALA A 91 17.27 -21.55 14.62
CA ALA A 91 17.25 -22.93 14.14
C ALA A 91 16.17 -23.18 13.08
N ARG A 92 15.90 -22.18 12.22
CA ARG A 92 14.96 -22.31 11.08
C ARG A 92 15.63 -22.54 9.73
N GLY A 93 16.95 -22.77 9.72
CA GLY A 93 17.68 -23.31 8.57
C GLY A 93 18.68 -22.35 7.92
N VAL A 94 18.69 -21.08 8.31
CA VAL A 94 19.65 -20.09 7.81
C VAL A 94 21.06 -20.36 8.37
N GLY A 95 21.16 -20.77 9.65
CA GLY A 95 22.41 -21.25 10.23
C GLY A 95 23.39 -20.14 10.61
N GLU A 96 22.93 -18.89 10.68
CA GLU A 96 23.69 -17.72 11.09
C GLU A 96 22.83 -16.80 11.96
N VAL A 97 23.48 -16.06 12.85
CA VAL A 97 22.80 -15.11 13.74
C VAL A 97 22.52 -13.80 13.00
N LEU A 98 21.39 -13.15 13.29
CA LEU A 98 21.09 -11.82 12.76
C LEU A 98 21.97 -10.75 13.44
N ASN A 99 23.23 -10.64 13.02
CA ASN A 99 24.24 -9.78 13.63
C ASN A 99 25.03 -9.01 12.57
N GLU A 100 24.32 -8.19 11.79
CA GLU A 100 24.92 -7.41 10.71
C GLU A 100 25.97 -6.41 11.23
N THR A 101 27.15 -6.43 10.61
CA THR A 101 28.26 -5.53 10.94
C THR A 101 28.84 -4.90 9.67
N VAL A 102 29.38 -3.70 9.82
CA VAL A 102 30.13 -2.98 8.80
C VAL A 102 31.58 -2.90 9.28
N CYS A 103 32.50 -3.42 8.47
CA CYS A 103 33.92 -3.47 8.79
C CYS A 103 34.74 -2.53 7.89
N ALA A 104 35.65 -1.76 8.48
CA ALA A 104 36.63 -0.94 7.75
C ALA A 104 37.97 -0.94 8.50
N LEU A 105 39.09 -1.18 7.78
CA LEU A 105 40.46 -1.14 8.31
C LEU A 105 40.61 -1.88 9.66
N ASP A 106 40.15 -3.13 9.72
CA ASP A 106 40.15 -4.04 10.88
C ASP A 106 39.22 -3.67 12.06
N ASP A 107 38.39 -2.63 11.94
CA ASP A 107 37.35 -2.28 12.92
C ASP A 107 35.96 -2.66 12.38
N CYS A 108 35.28 -3.59 13.07
CA CYS A 108 33.92 -4.04 12.73
C CYS A 108 32.91 -3.49 13.75
N LYS A 109 31.95 -2.70 13.28
CA LYS A 109 30.88 -2.13 14.11
C LYS A 109 29.51 -2.65 13.67
N GLY A 110 28.56 -2.63 14.60
CA GLY A 110 27.17 -2.97 14.27
C GLY A 110 26.62 -2.09 13.16
N SER A 111 25.88 -2.68 12.23
CA SER A 111 25.23 -1.94 11.15
C SER A 111 24.33 -0.85 11.73
N THR A 112 24.39 0.34 11.13
CA THR A 112 23.54 1.47 11.50
C THR A 112 22.60 1.77 10.34
N ILE A 113 21.30 1.68 10.60
CA ILE A 113 20.28 2.05 9.62
C ILE A 113 19.78 3.47 9.87
N LYS A 114 19.40 4.16 8.79
CA LYS A 114 18.66 5.41 8.85
C LYS A 114 17.32 5.21 8.15
N GLY A 115 16.24 5.41 8.90
CA GLY A 115 14.87 5.33 8.40
C GLY A 115 14.15 6.66 8.55
N LYS A 116 13.08 6.85 7.77
CA LYS A 116 12.12 7.95 7.91
C LYS A 116 10.75 7.39 8.27
N TYR A 117 10.09 8.07 9.20
CA TYR A 117 8.73 7.76 9.63
C TYR A 117 7.93 9.04 9.60
N PHE A 118 6.68 8.93 9.18
CA PHE A 118 5.82 10.07 9.00
C PHE A 118 4.55 9.82 9.77
N PHE A 119 4.19 10.73 10.66
CA PHE A 119 2.98 10.58 11.46
C PHE A 119 2.09 11.81 11.29
N LYS A 120 0.79 11.58 11.37
CA LYS A 120 -0.23 12.63 11.32
C LYS A 120 -1.44 12.24 12.14
N ILE A 121 -2.04 13.24 12.77
CA ILE A 121 -3.31 13.11 13.49
C ILE A 121 -4.35 13.86 12.68
N ASP A 122 -5.38 13.15 12.24
CA ASP A 122 -6.47 13.68 11.44
C ASP A 122 -7.81 13.52 12.17
N PRO A 123 -8.85 14.32 11.86
CA PRO A 123 -10.23 13.97 12.20
C PRO A 123 -10.64 12.64 11.53
N ILE A 124 -11.61 11.95 12.12
CA ILE A 124 -12.13 10.71 11.55
C ILE A 124 -12.63 10.93 10.10
N GLY A 125 -12.25 10.03 9.19
CA GLY A 125 -12.58 10.08 7.77
C GLY A 125 -11.59 10.84 6.89
N GLU A 126 -10.74 11.71 7.44
CA GLU A 126 -9.77 12.51 6.66
C GLU A 126 -8.39 11.85 6.55
N GLY A 127 -8.05 10.97 7.49
CA GLY A 127 -6.73 10.33 7.54
C GLY A 127 -6.45 9.45 6.31
N ALA A 128 -7.47 8.82 5.74
CA ALA A 128 -7.34 7.95 4.57
C ALA A 128 -6.75 8.70 3.36
N LYS A 129 -7.17 9.95 3.13
CA LYS A 129 -6.66 10.76 2.02
C LYS A 129 -5.14 10.96 2.16
N TRP A 130 -4.71 11.41 3.33
CA TRP A 130 -3.30 11.64 3.63
C TRP A 130 -2.47 10.35 3.54
N ARG A 131 -2.96 9.25 4.13
CA ARG A 131 -2.27 7.95 4.09
C ARG A 131 -1.99 7.51 2.66
N ARG A 132 -2.93 7.72 1.72
CA ARG A 132 -2.80 7.29 0.32
C ARG A 132 -1.99 8.27 -0.53
N SER A 133 -2.24 9.57 -0.44
CA SER A 133 -1.51 10.56 -1.24
C SER A 133 -0.05 10.64 -0.82
N TYR A 134 0.21 10.75 0.49
CA TYR A 134 1.55 10.95 1.01
C TYR A 134 2.40 9.68 0.95
N SER A 135 1.79 8.50 1.04
CA SER A 135 2.53 7.25 0.81
C SER A 135 3.00 7.11 -0.64
N GLN A 136 2.24 7.61 -1.61
CA GLN A 136 2.69 7.63 -3.01
C GLN A 136 3.89 8.57 -3.19
N GLU A 137 3.91 9.72 -2.50
CA GLU A 137 5.07 10.62 -2.48
C GLU A 137 6.31 9.97 -1.82
N ILE A 138 6.11 9.17 -0.77
CA ILE A 138 7.19 8.40 -0.12
C ILE A 138 7.73 7.33 -1.08
N TYR A 139 6.85 6.64 -1.82
CA TYR A 139 7.22 5.59 -2.76
C TYR A 139 7.90 6.14 -4.03
N SER A 140 7.47 7.31 -4.50
CA SER A 140 7.98 7.97 -5.71
C SER A 140 8.51 9.37 -5.39
N PRO A 141 9.66 9.48 -4.70
CA PRO A 141 10.27 10.76 -4.39
C PRO A 141 10.81 11.43 -5.65
N LEU A 142 11.02 12.76 -5.57
CA LEU A 142 11.71 13.50 -6.62
C LEU A 142 13.13 12.98 -6.82
N ILE A 143 13.51 12.77 -8.08
CA ILE A 143 14.86 12.39 -8.47
C ILE A 143 15.64 13.67 -8.74
N PHE A 144 16.72 13.88 -7.98
CA PHE A 144 17.62 15.00 -8.19
C PHE A 144 18.73 14.61 -9.17
N ALA A 145 18.92 15.41 -10.22
CA ALA A 145 20.04 15.30 -11.14
C ALA A 145 20.92 16.55 -10.99
N PHE A 146 22.23 16.34 -10.92
CA PHE A 146 23.21 17.40 -10.79
C PHE A 146 24.16 17.37 -11.99
N ALA A 147 24.41 18.53 -12.58
CA ALA A 147 25.39 18.73 -13.64
C ALA A 147 26.30 19.89 -13.26
N GLU A 148 27.59 19.75 -13.53
CA GLU A 148 28.57 20.82 -13.40
C GLU A 148 28.55 21.66 -14.68
N GLN A 149 28.63 22.98 -14.54
CA GLN A 149 28.60 23.89 -15.67
C GLN A 149 29.58 25.04 -15.47
N ASP A 150 30.29 25.38 -16.55
CA ASP A 150 31.04 26.62 -16.69
C ASP A 150 30.18 27.69 -17.41
N GLY A 151 29.94 28.83 -16.76
CA GLY A 151 29.18 29.97 -17.31
C GLY A 151 27.65 29.87 -17.20
N ASP A 152 26.92 30.86 -17.72
CA ASP A 152 25.47 31.05 -17.49
C ASP A 152 24.54 30.49 -18.61
N ASP A 153 25.05 29.65 -19.51
CA ASP A 153 24.37 29.25 -20.77
C ASP A 153 23.52 27.95 -20.73
N TRP A 154 23.12 27.45 -19.55
CA TRP A 154 22.38 26.17 -19.47
C TRP A 154 20.97 26.29 -20.03
N MET A 155 20.30 27.39 -19.70
CA MET A 155 18.92 27.66 -20.12
C MET A 155 18.81 27.93 -21.63
N SER A 156 19.92 28.27 -22.31
CA SER A 156 19.93 28.48 -23.77
C SER A 156 20.06 27.17 -24.55
N SER A 157 20.55 26.10 -23.93
CA SER A 157 20.79 24.79 -24.57
C SER A 157 19.90 23.66 -24.07
N HIS A 158 19.24 23.80 -22.92
CA HIS A 158 18.45 22.75 -22.29
C HIS A 158 16.99 23.16 -22.06
N VAL A 159 16.08 22.20 -22.23
CA VAL A 159 14.66 22.35 -21.88
C VAL A 159 14.49 21.96 -20.40
N PRO A 160 14.14 22.91 -19.51
CA PRO A 160 14.14 22.68 -18.06
C PRO A 160 12.92 21.89 -17.56
N THR A 161 11.85 21.80 -18.37
CA THR A 161 10.60 21.17 -17.98
C THR A 161 10.04 20.33 -19.13
N PHE A 162 9.61 19.12 -18.80
CA PHE A 162 8.90 18.24 -19.72
C PHE A 162 7.69 17.64 -19.02
N THR A 163 6.56 17.60 -19.71
CA THR A 163 5.37 16.85 -19.31
C THR A 163 4.87 16.06 -20.50
N GLY A 164 4.60 14.76 -20.30
CA GLY A 164 3.95 13.92 -21.29
C GLY A 164 2.42 14.10 -21.33
N LEU A 165 1.86 14.88 -20.39
CA LEU A 165 0.44 15.23 -20.33
C LEU A 165 0.20 16.62 -20.94
N ALA A 166 -1.01 16.84 -21.47
CA ALA A 166 -1.42 18.16 -21.93
C ALA A 166 -1.29 19.19 -20.80
N SER A 167 -0.90 20.42 -21.12
CA SER A 167 -0.66 21.48 -20.12
C SER A 167 -1.89 21.82 -19.26
N SER A 168 -3.09 21.49 -19.74
CA SER A 168 -4.36 21.67 -19.02
C SER A 168 -4.82 20.45 -18.22
N TYR A 169 -4.08 19.34 -18.26
CA TYR A 169 -4.51 18.07 -17.69
C TYR A 169 -3.51 17.55 -16.64
N SER A 170 -4.03 17.27 -15.45
CA SER A 170 -3.37 16.51 -14.40
C SER A 170 -4.17 15.25 -14.12
N LEU A 171 -3.48 14.19 -13.69
CA LEU A 171 -4.18 13.01 -13.19
C LEU A 171 -5.02 13.39 -11.97
N PRO A 172 -6.20 12.78 -11.78
CA PRO A 172 -6.97 12.93 -10.55
C PRO A 172 -6.17 12.50 -9.32
N ASP A 173 -6.37 13.16 -8.17
CA ASP A 173 -5.68 12.86 -6.89
C ASP A 173 -5.80 11.40 -6.43
N ASN A 174 -6.81 10.69 -6.93
CA ASN A 174 -7.08 9.29 -6.65
C ASN A 174 -6.39 8.31 -7.61
N VAL A 175 -5.62 8.76 -8.60
CA VAL A 175 -5.01 7.92 -9.64
C VAL A 175 -3.49 8.12 -9.67
N ALA A 176 -2.75 7.02 -9.69
CA ALA A 176 -1.30 7.02 -9.89
C ALA A 176 -0.89 6.17 -11.11
N ILE A 177 0.12 6.64 -11.84
CA ILE A 177 0.86 5.82 -12.80
C ILE A 177 1.86 4.99 -11.99
N ILE A 178 1.63 3.69 -11.88
CA ILE A 178 2.54 2.78 -11.15
C ILE A 178 3.52 2.05 -12.09
N THR A 179 3.29 2.10 -13.39
CA THR A 179 4.22 1.57 -14.39
C THR A 179 4.05 2.34 -15.69
N LEU A 180 5.18 2.81 -16.23
CA LEU A 180 5.31 3.30 -17.60
C LEU A 180 6.64 2.76 -18.13
N GLN A 181 6.59 1.76 -19.00
CA GLN A 181 7.77 1.03 -19.46
C GLN A 181 7.70 0.71 -20.94
N GLU A 182 8.75 1.04 -21.70
CA GLU A 182 8.92 0.60 -23.08
C GLU A 182 9.38 -0.87 -23.12
N LEU A 183 8.82 -1.64 -24.06
CA LEU A 183 9.11 -3.04 -24.32
C LEU A 183 9.88 -3.19 -25.65
N ASP A 184 10.55 -4.33 -25.84
CA ASP A 184 11.49 -4.60 -26.95
C ASP A 184 10.93 -4.42 -28.38
N ASN A 185 9.62 -4.25 -28.54
CA ASN A 185 8.91 -4.10 -29.81
C ASN A 185 8.29 -2.71 -30.01
N GLY A 186 8.73 -1.70 -29.25
CA GLY A 186 8.17 -0.34 -29.30
C GLY A 186 6.79 -0.22 -28.66
N LYS A 187 6.31 -1.28 -27.99
CA LYS A 187 5.10 -1.24 -27.17
C LYS A 187 5.40 -0.62 -25.82
N VAL A 188 4.40 0.05 -25.25
CA VAL A 188 4.50 0.62 -23.91
C VAL A 188 3.54 -0.08 -22.97
N LEU A 189 4.06 -0.55 -21.83
CA LEU A 189 3.28 -1.05 -20.71
C LEU A 189 2.91 0.12 -19.80
N LEU A 190 1.62 0.37 -19.69
CA LEU A 190 1.05 1.38 -18.80
C LEU A 190 0.17 0.71 -17.74
N ARG A 191 0.40 1.04 -16.46
CA ARG A 191 -0.47 0.64 -15.35
C ARG A 191 -0.93 1.84 -14.56
N LEU A 192 -2.24 1.96 -14.43
CA LEU A 192 -2.90 2.98 -13.61
C LEU A 192 -3.54 2.31 -12.39
N ALA A 193 -3.35 2.90 -11.22
CA ALA A 193 -3.91 2.41 -9.96
C ALA A 193 -4.78 3.47 -9.30
N HIS A 194 -5.96 3.05 -8.83
CA HIS A 194 -6.78 3.88 -7.96
C HIS A 194 -6.30 3.78 -6.52
N LEU A 195 -5.87 4.89 -5.92
CA LEU A 195 -5.21 4.93 -4.62
C LEU A 195 -6.19 4.82 -3.43
N TYR A 196 -7.44 5.25 -3.59
CA TYR A 196 -8.42 5.21 -2.50
C TYR A 196 -9.22 3.90 -2.48
N GLU A 197 -9.58 3.49 -1.27
CA GLU A 197 -10.37 2.31 -0.96
C GLU A 197 -11.84 2.70 -0.75
N ILE A 198 -12.78 1.81 -1.06
CA ILE A 198 -14.18 2.00 -0.68
C ILE A 198 -14.38 1.46 0.73
N ILE A 199 -14.96 2.28 1.60
CA ILE A 199 -15.23 1.99 3.01
C ILE A 199 -16.12 0.73 3.21
N LYS A 200 -16.75 0.21 2.15
CA LYS A 200 -17.47 -1.09 2.10
C LYS A 200 -17.77 -1.59 0.66
N VAL A 201 -17.31 -2.78 0.23
CA VAL A 201 -17.68 -3.44 -1.05
C VAL A 201 -17.73 -4.98 -0.99
N THR A 202 -18.55 -5.55 -1.87
CA THR A 202 -18.95 -6.96 -2.04
C THR A 202 -18.03 -7.78 -2.99
N GLU A 203 -17.98 -9.10 -2.78
CA GLU A 203 -16.97 -10.04 -3.27
C GLU A 203 -17.16 -10.53 -4.73
N THR A 204 -16.04 -10.77 -5.44
CA THR A 204 -16.00 -11.45 -6.76
C THR A 204 -14.96 -12.59 -6.73
N SER A 205 -14.82 -13.34 -7.82
CA SER A 205 -13.79 -14.38 -7.95
C SER A 205 -12.36 -13.82 -7.90
N LEU A 206 -11.38 -14.62 -7.47
CA LEU A 206 -9.96 -14.22 -7.32
C LEU A 206 -9.34 -13.68 -8.63
N SER A 207 -9.83 -14.12 -9.78
CA SER A 207 -9.42 -13.67 -11.12
C SER A 207 -10.28 -12.52 -11.68
N ALA A 208 -11.23 -11.99 -10.91
CA ALA A 208 -12.12 -10.87 -11.25
C ALA A 208 -12.82 -10.99 -12.62
N ASN A 209 -13.07 -12.24 -13.06
CA ASN A 209 -13.63 -12.58 -14.38
C ASN A 209 -15.03 -13.20 -14.29
N GLN A 210 -15.52 -13.46 -13.08
CA GLN A 210 -16.85 -13.98 -12.82
C GLN A 210 -17.42 -13.30 -11.57
N GLU A 211 -18.68 -12.87 -11.63
CA GLU A 211 -19.41 -12.43 -10.44
C GLU A 211 -19.53 -13.60 -9.47
N ARG A 212 -19.34 -13.34 -8.15
CA ARG A 212 -19.45 -14.39 -7.13
C ARG A 212 -20.83 -15.06 -7.16
N ALA A 213 -21.90 -14.33 -7.47
CA ALA A 213 -23.25 -14.89 -7.62
C ALA A 213 -23.37 -15.88 -8.81
N GLU A 214 -22.65 -15.66 -9.91
CA GLU A 214 -22.59 -16.62 -11.03
C GLU A 214 -21.64 -17.79 -10.75
N MET A 215 -20.52 -17.53 -10.06
CA MET A 215 -19.61 -18.56 -9.58
C MET A 215 -20.31 -19.47 -8.57
N GLU A 216 -21.09 -18.93 -7.63
CA GLU A 216 -21.84 -19.67 -6.61
C GLU A 216 -22.95 -20.53 -7.20
N LYS A 217 -23.60 -20.09 -8.29
CA LYS A 217 -24.51 -20.95 -9.08
C LYS A 217 -23.81 -22.16 -9.71
N ARG A 218 -22.50 -22.09 -9.92
CA ARG A 218 -21.65 -23.15 -10.49
C ARG A 218 -20.75 -23.83 -9.45
N ARG A 219 -20.77 -23.40 -8.19
CA ARG A 219 -19.99 -24.00 -7.10
C ARG A 219 -20.58 -25.37 -6.77
N LEU A 220 -19.70 -26.34 -6.54
CA LEU A 220 -20.09 -27.57 -5.86
C LEU A 220 -20.82 -27.20 -4.56
N ALA A 221 -22.00 -27.75 -4.34
CA ALA A 221 -22.85 -27.40 -3.21
C ALA A 221 -22.26 -27.95 -1.90
N TRP A 222 -21.38 -27.17 -1.29
CA TRP A 222 -20.90 -27.42 0.06
C TRP A 222 -21.96 -26.91 1.03
N LYS A 223 -22.44 -27.78 1.92
CA LYS A 223 -23.26 -27.35 3.06
C LYS A 223 -22.35 -26.61 4.04
N VAL A 224 -22.36 -25.29 3.97
CA VAL A 224 -21.69 -24.41 4.93
C VAL A 224 -22.74 -23.89 5.89
N GLU A 225 -22.45 -23.90 7.19
CA GLU A 225 -23.37 -23.40 8.22
C GLU A 225 -23.55 -21.88 8.10
N ASN A 226 -24.81 -21.41 8.26
CA ASN A 226 -25.23 -20.01 8.44
C ASN A 226 -24.99 -19.00 7.29
N SER A 227 -25.43 -19.28 6.05
CA SER A 227 -25.46 -18.26 4.98
C SER A 227 -26.78 -17.47 4.95
N SER A 228 -26.84 -16.28 5.57
CA SER A 228 -27.96 -15.34 5.41
C SER A 228 -27.70 -14.35 4.26
N GLY A 229 -28.43 -14.51 3.16
CA GLY A 229 -28.27 -13.72 1.94
C GLY A 229 -28.74 -12.27 2.06
N LYS A 230 -27.85 -11.33 1.72
CA LYS A 230 -28.18 -9.98 1.24
C LYS A 230 -27.14 -9.58 0.19
N GLU A 231 -27.59 -9.42 -1.06
CA GLU A 231 -26.76 -9.04 -2.21
C GLU A 231 -26.52 -7.52 -2.25
N THR A 232 -25.35 -7.09 -2.69
CA THR A 232 -25.02 -5.69 -3.02
C THR A 232 -24.08 -5.65 -4.23
N LYS A 233 -24.17 -4.56 -5.01
CA LYS A 233 -23.65 -4.41 -6.38
C LYS A 233 -22.17 -3.97 -6.38
N VAL A 234 -21.33 -4.59 -7.22
CA VAL A 234 -19.90 -4.22 -7.40
C VAL A 234 -19.76 -3.22 -8.53
N SER A 235 -19.01 -2.14 -8.31
CA SER A 235 -18.66 -1.13 -9.32
C SER A 235 -17.30 -1.49 -9.96
N ARG A 236 -17.25 -1.62 -11.28
CA ARG A 236 -16.03 -1.76 -12.08
C ARG A 236 -16.01 -0.67 -13.16
N GLY A 237 -14.84 -0.15 -13.53
CA GLY A 237 -14.74 0.77 -14.66
C GLY A 237 -15.18 0.12 -15.97
N GLY A 238 -15.80 0.90 -16.87
CA GLY A 238 -16.24 0.42 -18.18
C GLY A 238 -15.08 -0.05 -19.09
N PRO A 239 -15.42 -0.74 -20.20
CA PRO A 239 -14.45 -1.02 -21.26
C PRO A 239 -13.83 0.29 -21.77
N VAL A 240 -12.55 0.25 -22.16
CA VAL A 240 -11.90 1.44 -22.75
C VAL A 240 -12.52 1.69 -24.11
N ASP A 241 -13.02 2.91 -24.31
CA ASP A 241 -13.45 3.35 -25.64
C ASP A 241 -12.22 3.43 -26.55
N PRO A 242 -12.17 2.71 -27.69
CA PRO A 242 -11.00 2.66 -28.56
C PRO A 242 -10.73 3.97 -29.32
N VAL A 243 -11.68 4.92 -29.31
CA VAL A 243 -11.59 6.21 -29.99
C VAL A 243 -11.36 7.33 -28.97
N GLU A 244 -12.15 7.37 -27.90
CA GLU A 244 -11.99 8.40 -26.86
C GLU A 244 -10.83 8.10 -25.90
N LEU A 245 -10.38 6.84 -25.82
CA LEU A 245 -9.30 6.35 -24.94
C LEU A 245 -9.53 6.70 -23.46
N VAL A 246 -10.79 6.79 -23.05
CA VAL A 246 -11.19 7.07 -21.66
C VAL A 246 -11.08 5.82 -20.82
N VAL A 247 -10.32 5.92 -19.72
CA VAL A 247 -10.14 4.85 -18.75
C VAL A 247 -10.85 5.20 -17.45
N GLU A 248 -11.91 4.45 -17.15
CA GLU A 248 -12.54 4.48 -15.83
C GLU A 248 -11.86 3.49 -14.90
N LEU A 249 -11.62 3.90 -13.65
CA LEU A 249 -11.08 3.05 -12.59
C LEU A 249 -12.07 3.00 -11.45
N ALA A 250 -12.52 1.80 -11.10
CA ALA A 250 -13.18 1.60 -9.82
C ALA A 250 -12.14 1.70 -8.68
N PRO A 251 -12.58 2.02 -7.46
CA PRO A 251 -11.68 2.01 -6.31
C PRO A 251 -11.00 0.66 -6.11
N MET A 252 -9.72 0.71 -5.73
CA MET A 252 -8.81 -0.44 -5.63
C MET A 252 -8.57 -1.17 -6.96
N GLU A 253 -9.07 -0.67 -8.10
CA GLU A 253 -8.81 -1.26 -9.40
C GLU A 253 -7.42 -0.86 -9.90
N ILE A 254 -6.65 -1.86 -10.33
CA ILE A 254 -5.45 -1.66 -11.16
C ILE A 254 -5.81 -2.13 -12.55
N ARG A 255 -5.73 -1.23 -13.54
CA ARG A 255 -5.88 -1.59 -14.95
C ARG A 255 -4.53 -1.52 -15.64
N THR A 256 -4.25 -2.56 -16.42
CA THR A 256 -3.00 -2.71 -17.18
C THR A 256 -3.32 -2.61 -18.67
N PHE A 257 -2.54 -1.80 -19.37
CA PHE A 257 -2.71 -1.53 -20.79
C PHE A 257 -1.39 -1.77 -21.52
N LEU A 258 -1.51 -2.35 -22.71
CA LEU A 258 -0.46 -2.31 -23.72
C LEU A 258 -0.84 -1.24 -24.72
N VAL A 259 0.02 -0.26 -24.89
CA VAL A 259 -0.17 0.85 -25.82
C VAL A 259 0.79 0.65 -26.99
N ASP A 260 0.22 0.55 -28.18
CA ASP A 260 0.98 0.56 -29.43
C ASP A 260 1.11 2.02 -29.87
N LEU A 261 2.35 2.53 -29.94
CA LEU A 261 2.63 3.87 -30.41
C LEU A 261 3.18 3.78 -31.84
N GLU A 262 2.49 4.38 -32.81
CA GLU A 262 3.11 4.67 -34.09
C GLU A 262 4.07 5.84 -33.90
N TYR A 263 5.37 5.56 -34.01
CA TYR A 263 6.41 6.58 -33.95
C TYR A 263 6.21 7.55 -35.12
N ILE A 264 5.54 8.69 -34.87
CA ILE A 264 5.68 9.83 -35.75
C ILE A 264 7.16 10.21 -35.65
N LYS A 265 7.90 10.05 -36.76
CA LYS A 265 9.25 10.62 -36.91
C LYS A 265 9.14 12.13 -36.73
N MET A 266 9.20 12.61 -35.49
CA MET A 266 9.27 14.03 -35.15
C MET A 266 10.71 14.56 -35.15
N PHE A 267 11.64 13.83 -35.77
CA PHE A 267 12.92 14.39 -36.19
C PHE A 267 13.17 14.00 -37.65
N GLY A 268 12.70 14.87 -38.55
CA GLY A 268 13.15 14.96 -39.93
C GLY A 268 13.99 16.22 -40.07
N ALA A 269 15.21 16.03 -40.58
CA ALA A 269 16.29 16.99 -40.88
C ALA A 269 17.13 17.48 -39.68
#